data_AF-A0A1S2IQW4-F1
#
_entry.id   AF-A0A1S2IQW4-F1
#
_cell.length_a   1.000
_cell.length_b   1.000
_cell.length_c   1.000
_cell.angle_alpha   90.00
_cell.angle_beta   90.00
_cell.angle_gamma   90.00
#
_symmetry.space_group_name_H-M   'P 1'
#
loop_
_entity.id
_entity.type
_entity.pdbx_description
1 polymer ?
#
loop_
_entity_poly.entity_id
_entity_poly.type
_entity_poly.pdbx_seq_one_letter_code
_entity_poly.pdbx_strand_id
1 'polypeptide(L)'
;MQALIDDGVFLAYEAQLALADRFEDHEQWNVDLAAGQFHFSGSDPATFPVQFLGTAAPGPRSWLWGWANPGQHPEQVLTAAAATRALGERYDVPELVQGEVPFDGAADDDAVRTGYQLGWGLSIAARLASGTWFGYNADVGGGTRVWLLLEGLLFDAPTVPRMLRVFGEGIRSIDVQDHRRAVASWASLRGAPWDGRTLTLSGGTITIEFDEQGRLRDMQATASS
;
A
#
# COMPACT_ATOMS: atom_id res chain seq x y z
N MET A 1 4.87 13.82 -0.87
CA MET A 1 4.16 12.63 -0.36
C MET A 1 2.79 12.40 -0.99
N GLN A 2 1.82 13.31 -0.83
CA GLN A 2 0.41 13.09 -1.23
C GLN A 2 0.21 12.55 -2.65
N ALA A 3 0.91 13.12 -3.63
CA ALA A 3 0.87 12.67 -5.03
C ALA A 3 1.19 11.16 -5.20
N LEU A 4 2.12 10.62 -4.42
CA LEU A 4 2.46 9.19 -4.42
C LEU A 4 1.35 8.35 -3.77
N ILE A 5 0.70 8.87 -2.74
CA ILE A 5 -0.45 8.21 -2.13
C ILE A 5 -1.57 8.11 -3.16
N ASP A 6 -1.93 9.23 -3.79
CA ASP A 6 -2.95 9.27 -4.83
C ASP A 6 -2.61 8.28 -5.97
N ASP A 7 -1.36 8.23 -6.44
CA ASP A 7 -0.96 7.35 -7.53
C ASP A 7 -1.01 5.85 -7.20
N GLY A 8 -0.83 5.46 -5.94
CA GLY A 8 -0.69 4.06 -5.55
C GLY A 8 -1.84 3.48 -4.73
N VAL A 9 -2.72 4.31 -4.16
CA VAL A 9 -3.70 3.89 -3.15
C VAL A 9 -4.60 2.75 -3.63
N PHE A 10 -5.15 2.83 -4.85
CA PHE A 10 -6.08 1.81 -5.32
C PHE A 10 -5.40 0.47 -5.61
N LEU A 11 -4.18 0.48 -6.17
CA LEU A 11 -3.49 -0.77 -6.43
C LEU A 11 -2.97 -1.41 -5.14
N ALA A 12 -2.54 -0.60 -4.17
CA ALA A 12 -2.19 -1.07 -2.83
C ALA A 12 -3.42 -1.68 -2.12
N TYR A 13 -4.59 -1.05 -2.24
CA TYR A 13 -5.83 -1.55 -1.65
C TYR A 13 -6.34 -2.82 -2.34
N GLU A 14 -6.26 -2.90 -3.68
CA GLU A 14 -6.54 -4.13 -4.43
C GLU A 14 -5.66 -5.30 -3.95
N ALA A 15 -4.36 -5.04 -3.75
CA ALA A 15 -3.40 -6.04 -3.26
C ALA A 15 -3.72 -6.48 -1.83
N GLN A 16 -4.12 -5.56 -0.96
CA GLN A 16 -4.54 -5.86 0.41
C GLN A 16 -5.75 -6.79 0.42
N LEU A 17 -6.79 -6.46 -0.35
CA LEU A 17 -7.97 -7.31 -0.46
C LEU A 17 -7.60 -8.68 -1.07
N ALA A 18 -6.69 -8.73 -2.05
CA ALA A 18 -6.28 -9.98 -2.67
C ALA A 18 -5.51 -10.90 -1.70
N LEU A 19 -4.71 -10.34 -0.78
CA LEU A 19 -4.13 -11.11 0.32
C LEU A 19 -5.20 -11.64 1.26
N ALA A 20 -6.14 -10.79 1.67
CA ALA A 20 -7.21 -11.17 2.60
C ALA A 20 -8.10 -12.28 2.02
N ASP A 21 -8.38 -12.23 0.71
CA ASP A 21 -9.18 -13.25 0.02
C ASP A 21 -8.43 -14.60 -0.11
N ARG A 22 -7.09 -14.59 -0.18
CA ARG A 22 -6.26 -15.80 -0.35
C ARG A 22 -5.87 -16.46 0.97
N PHE A 23 -5.67 -15.66 2.02
CA PHE A 23 -5.19 -16.11 3.31
C PHE A 23 -6.19 -15.72 4.41
N GLU A 24 -7.22 -16.55 4.59
CA GLU A 24 -8.29 -16.30 5.57
C GLU A 24 -7.71 -16.15 6.99
N ASP A 25 -6.78 -17.03 7.39
CA ASP A 25 -6.07 -17.02 8.68
C ASP A 25 -4.80 -16.16 8.67
N HIS A 26 -4.85 -14.98 8.05
CA HIS A 26 -3.70 -14.07 7.90
C HIS A 26 -3.04 -13.60 9.21
N GLU A 27 -3.63 -13.87 10.37
CA GLU A 27 -3.04 -13.61 11.69
C GLU A 27 -1.97 -14.64 12.09
N GLN A 28 -1.97 -15.82 11.46
CA GLN A 28 -0.96 -16.86 11.70
C GLN A 28 0.18 -16.70 10.71
N TRP A 29 1.24 -16.03 11.14
CA TRP A 29 2.41 -15.77 10.30
C TRP A 29 3.72 -15.83 11.09
N ASN A 30 4.83 -15.99 10.37
CA ASN A 30 6.18 -15.81 10.87
C ASN A 30 7.04 -15.09 9.82
N VAL A 31 7.99 -14.28 10.26
CA VAL A 31 8.96 -13.63 9.38
C VAL A 31 10.38 -13.94 9.83
N ASP A 32 11.19 -14.41 8.90
CA ASP A 32 12.64 -14.57 9.07
C ASP A 32 13.35 -13.59 8.13
N LEU A 33 13.68 -12.41 8.66
CA LEU A 33 14.39 -11.37 7.90
C LEU A 33 15.84 -11.78 7.58
N ALA A 34 16.44 -12.71 8.32
CA ALA A 34 17.78 -13.21 8.01
C ALA A 34 17.74 -14.11 6.77
N ALA A 35 16.74 -14.99 6.70
CA ALA A 35 16.47 -15.82 5.52
C ALA A 35 15.77 -15.05 4.38
N GLY A 36 15.21 -13.86 4.66
CA GLY A 36 14.45 -13.07 3.71
C GLY A 36 13.10 -13.69 3.35
N GLN A 37 12.43 -14.33 4.31
CA GLN A 37 11.18 -15.06 4.08
C GLN A 37 10.06 -14.64 5.03
N PHE A 38 8.85 -14.57 4.49
CA PHE A 38 7.60 -14.47 5.22
C PHE A 38 6.80 -15.75 5.01
N HIS A 39 6.22 -16.27 6.08
CA HIS A 39 5.44 -17.50 6.06
C HIS A 39 4.05 -17.26 6.64
N PHE A 40 3.00 -17.58 5.89
CA PHE A 40 1.67 -17.82 6.44
C PHE A 40 1.60 -19.25 6.95
N SER A 41 1.19 -19.42 8.21
CA SER A 41 1.16 -20.70 8.94
C SER A 41 -0.26 -21.24 9.15
N GLY A 42 -1.27 -20.56 8.61
CA GLY A 42 -2.68 -20.90 8.77
C GLY A 42 -3.09 -22.15 7.98
N SER A 43 -4.40 -22.26 7.71
CA SER A 43 -4.98 -23.40 7.00
C SER A 43 -4.44 -23.62 5.58
N ASP A 44 -4.00 -22.56 4.89
CA ASP A 44 -3.29 -22.63 3.61
C ASP A 44 -1.88 -22.03 3.74
N PRO A 45 -0.87 -22.84 4.10
CA PRO A 45 0.46 -22.34 4.39
C PRO A 45 1.20 -21.96 3.10
N ALA A 46 1.82 -20.78 3.10
CA ALA A 46 2.57 -20.26 1.96
C ALA A 46 3.78 -19.46 2.40
N THR A 47 4.85 -19.48 1.60
CA THR A 47 6.09 -18.75 1.87
C THR A 47 6.44 -17.83 0.72
N PHE A 48 6.79 -16.59 1.04
CA PHE A 48 7.14 -15.54 0.08
C PHE A 48 8.47 -14.89 0.45
N PRO A 49 9.29 -14.47 -0.53
CA PRO A 49 10.38 -13.55 -0.24
C PRO A 49 9.81 -12.23 0.32
N VAL A 50 10.53 -11.60 1.24
CA VAL A 50 10.05 -10.43 1.98
C VAL A 50 11.00 -9.25 1.86
N GLN A 51 10.41 -8.06 1.70
CA GLN A 51 11.09 -6.77 1.85
C GLN A 51 10.62 -6.12 3.15
N PHE A 52 11.57 -5.69 3.97
CA PHE A 52 11.33 -4.95 5.20
C PHE A 52 11.36 -3.45 4.91
N LEU A 53 10.24 -2.76 5.14
CA LEU A 53 10.14 -1.32 4.93
C LEU A 53 10.54 -0.52 6.16
N GLY A 54 10.08 -0.93 7.33
CA GLY A 54 10.27 -0.18 8.56
C GLY A 54 9.25 -0.49 9.63
N THR A 55 9.30 0.26 10.73
CA THR A 55 8.37 0.15 11.85
C THR A 55 7.76 1.50 12.18
N ALA A 56 6.48 1.52 12.53
CA ALA A 56 5.82 2.69 13.12
C ALA A 56 5.59 2.41 14.60
N ALA A 57 6.17 3.22 15.49
CA ALA A 57 6.13 2.96 16.93
C ALA A 57 5.51 4.14 17.68
N PRO A 58 4.47 3.93 18.52
CA PRO A 58 3.81 5.00 19.26
C PRO A 58 4.67 5.54 20.41
N GLY A 59 5.64 4.75 20.91
CA GLY A 59 6.58 5.18 21.96
C GLY A 59 7.46 6.36 21.53
N PRO A 60 8.32 6.21 20.50
CA PRO A 60 9.09 7.32 19.94
C PRO A 60 8.24 8.26 19.05
N ARG A 61 6.99 7.89 18.75
CA ARG A 61 6.08 8.62 17.85
C ARG A 61 6.66 8.86 16.47
N SER A 62 7.29 7.81 15.93
CA SER A 62 7.97 7.91 14.65
C SER A 62 7.84 6.63 13.84
N TRP A 63 7.95 6.81 12.54
CA TRP A 63 8.31 5.75 11.61
C TRP A 63 9.84 5.68 11.52
N LEU A 64 10.40 4.48 11.60
CA LEU A 64 11.81 4.20 11.36
C LEU A 64 11.96 3.33 10.11
N TRP A 65 12.60 3.84 9.07
CA TRP A 65 12.86 3.08 7.84
C TRP A 65 13.83 1.92 8.11
N GLY A 66 13.63 0.80 7.41
CA GLY A 66 14.47 -0.40 7.53
C GLY A 66 15.94 -0.14 7.23
N TRP A 67 16.25 0.75 6.27
CA TRP A 67 17.63 1.15 5.95
C TRP A 67 18.27 2.06 7.00
N ALA A 68 17.47 2.71 7.85
CA ALA A 68 17.93 3.54 8.97
C ALA A 68 17.90 2.78 10.31
N ASN A 69 17.32 1.59 10.31
CA ASN A 69 17.17 0.79 11.52
C ASN A 69 18.56 0.34 12.00
N PRO A 70 18.91 0.55 13.29
CA PRO A 70 20.20 0.12 13.84
C PRO A 70 20.35 -1.40 13.87
N GLY A 71 19.25 -2.16 13.77
CA GLY A 71 19.28 -3.60 13.56
C GLY A 71 19.97 -3.93 12.23
N GLN A 72 21.01 -4.77 12.27
CA GLN A 72 21.67 -5.23 11.05
C GLN A 72 20.75 -6.20 10.31
N HIS A 73 20.01 -5.70 9.33
CA HIS A 73 19.21 -6.49 8.41
C HIS A 73 20.02 -6.78 7.13
N PRO A 74 19.89 -7.97 6.53
CA PRO A 74 20.52 -8.26 5.25
C PRO A 74 20.08 -7.27 4.16
N GLU A 75 21.00 -6.83 3.30
CA GLU A 75 20.68 -5.89 2.21
C GLU A 75 19.56 -6.40 1.29
N GLN A 76 19.46 -7.72 1.09
CA GLN A 76 18.45 -8.34 0.24
C GLN A 76 17.01 -8.01 0.66
N VAL A 77 16.74 -7.81 1.95
CA VAL A 77 15.39 -7.46 2.45
C VAL A 77 15.16 -5.95 2.48
N LEU A 78 16.15 -5.12 2.14
CA LEU A 78 16.07 -3.67 2.20
C LEU A 78 15.93 -3.02 0.81
N THR A 79 15.86 -3.81 -0.26
CA THR A 79 15.82 -3.33 -1.65
C THR A 79 14.65 -2.37 -1.88
N ALA A 80 13.45 -2.71 -1.40
CA ALA A 80 12.29 -1.82 -1.55
C ALA A 80 12.44 -0.52 -0.75
N ALA A 81 12.97 -0.58 0.47
CA ALA A 81 13.20 0.61 1.30
C ALA A 81 14.28 1.53 0.68
N ALA A 82 15.35 0.95 0.11
CA ALA A 82 16.39 1.67 -0.60
C ALA A 82 15.87 2.31 -1.90
N ALA A 83 15.06 1.59 -2.69
CA ALA A 83 14.39 2.14 -3.86
C ALA A 83 13.47 3.33 -3.50
N THR A 84 12.78 3.23 -2.36
CA THR A 84 11.93 4.29 -1.84
C THR A 84 12.72 5.54 -1.49
N ARG A 85 13.89 5.37 -0.85
CA ARG A 85 14.80 6.48 -0.57
C ARG A 85 15.30 7.15 -1.85
N ALA A 86 15.72 6.36 -2.84
CA ALA A 86 16.17 6.89 -4.14
C ALA A 86 15.05 7.65 -4.88
N LEU A 87 13.80 7.21 -4.76
CA LEU A 87 12.62 7.94 -5.25
C LEU A 87 12.46 9.27 -4.51
N GLY A 88 12.60 9.26 -3.18
CA GLY A 88 12.56 10.45 -2.34
C GLY A 88 13.62 11.49 -2.71
N GLU A 89 14.86 11.05 -2.92
CA GLU A 89 15.98 11.91 -3.36
C GLU A 89 15.74 12.50 -4.75
N ARG A 90 15.11 11.74 -5.66
CA ARG A 90 14.81 12.21 -7.02
C ARG A 90 13.73 13.27 -7.07
N TYR A 91 12.73 13.18 -6.20
CA TYR A 91 11.53 14.02 -6.22
C TYR A 91 11.41 14.94 -5.00
N ASP A 92 12.49 15.11 -4.25
CA ASP A 92 12.59 15.95 -3.06
C ASP A 92 11.45 15.70 -2.05
N VAL A 93 11.24 14.42 -1.68
CA VAL A 93 10.21 14.02 -0.69
C VAL A 93 10.88 13.68 0.65
N PRO A 94 10.91 14.61 1.62
CA PRO A 94 11.71 14.46 2.84
C PRO A 94 11.37 13.21 3.66
N GLU A 95 10.09 12.84 3.73
CA GLU A 95 9.63 11.68 4.52
C GLU A 95 10.14 10.34 3.96
N LEU A 96 10.61 10.31 2.71
CA LEU A 96 11.21 9.12 2.10
C LEU A 96 12.74 9.08 2.27
N VAL A 97 13.36 10.20 2.64
CA VAL A 97 14.83 10.36 2.75
C VAL A 97 15.28 10.45 4.20
N GLN A 98 14.44 10.96 5.10
CA GLN A 98 14.69 10.96 6.54
C GLN A 98 14.60 9.55 7.07
N GLY A 99 15.62 9.09 7.80
CA GLY A 99 15.65 7.72 8.34
C GLY A 99 14.56 7.47 9.37
N GLU A 100 14.26 8.51 10.15
CA GLU A 100 13.18 8.54 11.11
C GLU A 100 12.23 9.69 10.75
N VAL A 101 10.95 9.39 10.64
CA VAL A 101 9.88 10.34 10.29
C VAL A 101 8.96 10.49 11.49
N PRO A 102 8.97 11.64 12.18
CA PRO A 102 8.08 11.86 13.32
C PRO A 102 6.62 11.94 12.87
N PHE A 103 5.71 11.47 13.72
CA PHE A 103 4.29 11.77 13.61
C PHE A 103 3.81 12.49 14.88
N ASP A 104 3.72 13.81 14.77
CA ASP A 104 3.17 14.64 15.84
C ASP A 104 1.64 14.58 15.79
N GLY A 105 1.02 14.33 16.95
CA GLY A 105 -0.43 14.38 17.11
C GLY A 105 -0.81 15.55 18.01
N ALA A 106 -1.92 16.21 17.73
CA ALA A 106 -2.57 17.07 18.72
C ALA A 106 -2.83 16.25 19.99
N ALA A 107 -2.70 16.90 21.14
CA ALA A 107 -2.48 16.35 22.50
C ALA A 107 -3.52 15.34 23.07
N ASP A 108 -4.39 14.71 22.26
CA ASP A 108 -5.49 13.85 22.71
C ASP A 108 -5.71 12.54 21.87
N ASP A 109 -5.00 11.44 22.08
CA ASP A 109 -3.69 11.12 21.50
C ASP A 109 -3.74 9.64 21.04
N ASP A 110 -4.14 9.34 19.81
CA ASP A 110 -4.09 7.97 19.25
C ASP A 110 -2.84 7.82 18.37
N ALA A 111 -1.70 7.72 19.05
CA ALA A 111 -0.40 7.53 18.42
C ALA A 111 -0.35 6.24 17.57
N VAL A 112 -1.11 5.21 17.95
CA VAL A 112 -1.19 3.95 17.19
C VAL A 112 -1.87 4.19 15.85
N ARG A 113 -3.03 4.85 15.83
CA ARG A 113 -3.74 5.21 14.59
C ARG A 113 -2.91 6.17 13.73
N THR A 114 -2.26 7.15 14.35
CA THR A 114 -1.42 8.13 13.62
C THR A 114 -0.23 7.43 12.97
N GLY A 115 0.47 6.57 13.70
CA GLY A 115 1.55 5.75 13.16
C GLY A 115 1.08 4.79 12.07
N TYR A 116 -0.14 4.23 12.20
CA TYR A 116 -0.74 3.41 11.14
C TYR A 116 -1.00 4.22 9.87
N GLN A 117 -1.59 5.41 9.98
CA GLN A 117 -1.88 6.28 8.83
C GLN A 117 -0.61 6.70 8.10
N LEU A 118 0.42 7.13 8.84
CA LEU A 118 1.73 7.44 8.26
C LEU A 118 2.34 6.20 7.59
N GLY A 119 2.37 5.07 8.29
CA GLY A 119 2.94 3.82 7.76
C GLY A 119 2.23 3.33 6.51
N TRP A 120 0.90 3.48 6.42
CA TRP A 120 0.14 3.17 5.23
C TRP A 120 0.57 4.04 4.05
N GLY A 121 0.63 5.37 4.22
CA GLY A 121 1.09 6.29 3.18
C GLY A 121 2.53 6.02 2.71
N LEU A 122 3.47 5.83 3.64
CA LEU A 122 4.86 5.49 3.32
C LEU A 122 4.97 4.14 2.61
N SER A 123 4.17 3.15 3.01
CA SER A 123 4.13 1.85 2.34
C SER A 123 3.58 1.96 0.91
N ILE A 124 2.63 2.84 0.61
CA ILE A 124 2.15 3.08 -0.77
C ILE A 124 3.28 3.63 -1.63
N ALA A 125 4.01 4.64 -1.13
CA ALA A 125 5.18 5.18 -1.82
C ALA A 125 6.25 4.10 -2.09
N ALA A 126 6.47 3.19 -1.13
CA ALA A 126 7.40 2.10 -1.30
C ALA A 126 6.98 1.08 -2.36
N ARG A 127 5.68 0.80 -2.49
CA ARG A 127 5.15 -0.06 -3.56
C ARG A 127 5.37 0.54 -4.94
N LEU A 128 5.12 1.85 -5.09
CA LEU A 128 5.40 2.58 -6.34
C LEU A 128 6.90 2.58 -6.68
N ALA A 129 7.76 2.79 -5.69
CA ALA A 129 9.20 2.85 -5.90
C ALA A 129 9.81 1.51 -6.32
N SER A 130 9.33 0.41 -5.73
CA SER A 130 9.90 -0.93 -5.90
C SER A 130 9.18 -1.78 -6.95
N GLY A 131 7.92 -1.50 -7.25
CA GLY A 131 7.06 -2.35 -8.07
C GLY A 131 6.49 -3.57 -7.32
N THR A 132 6.82 -3.76 -6.03
CA THR A 132 6.27 -4.82 -5.19
C THR A 132 5.02 -4.31 -4.47
N TRP A 133 3.85 -4.86 -4.77
CA TRP A 133 2.56 -4.29 -4.35
C TRP A 133 1.90 -4.96 -3.14
N PHE A 134 2.13 -6.25 -2.95
CA PHE A 134 1.48 -7.02 -1.89
C PHE A 134 2.14 -6.68 -0.56
N GLY A 135 1.49 -5.87 0.27
CA GLY A 135 2.07 -5.46 1.55
C GLY A 135 1.34 -6.07 2.74
N TYR A 136 2.12 -6.39 3.75
CA TYR A 136 1.66 -6.96 5.00
C TYR A 136 2.15 -6.08 6.16
N ASN A 137 1.32 -5.91 7.19
CA ASN A 137 1.73 -5.21 8.39
C ASN A 137 1.07 -5.85 9.61
N ALA A 138 1.78 -5.87 10.74
CA ALA A 138 1.31 -6.50 11.96
C ALA A 138 1.82 -5.75 13.20
N ASP A 139 1.05 -5.83 14.28
CA ASP A 139 1.49 -5.39 15.61
C ASP A 139 2.55 -6.37 16.13
N VAL A 140 3.69 -5.82 16.55
CA VAL A 140 4.83 -6.57 17.12
C VAL A 140 5.03 -6.27 18.62
N GLY A 141 4.04 -5.62 19.24
CA GLY A 141 4.01 -5.32 20.66
C GLY A 141 4.04 -3.81 20.95
N GLY A 142 3.33 -3.41 22.00
CA GLY A 142 3.28 -2.02 22.45
C GLY A 142 2.67 -1.05 21.44
N GLY A 143 1.84 -1.54 20.51
CA GLY A 143 1.26 -0.78 19.41
C GLY A 143 2.24 -0.47 18.27
N THR A 144 3.46 -1.00 18.33
CA THR A 144 4.43 -0.88 17.24
C THR A 144 4.02 -1.79 16.09
N ARG A 145 3.97 -1.26 14.86
CA ARG A 145 3.67 -2.07 13.68
C ARG A 145 4.87 -2.21 12.77
N VAL A 146 5.14 -3.44 12.35
CA VAL A 146 6.10 -3.76 11.29
C VAL A 146 5.41 -3.63 9.93
N TRP A 147 6.12 -3.15 8.92
CA TRP A 147 5.63 -3.00 7.56
C TRP A 147 6.53 -3.74 6.57
N LEU A 148 5.91 -4.62 5.79
CA LEU A 148 6.57 -5.58 4.92
C LEU A 148 5.94 -5.52 3.52
N LEU A 149 6.71 -5.88 2.49
CA LEU A 149 6.21 -6.23 1.17
C LEU A 149 6.56 -7.69 0.85
N LEU A 150 5.62 -8.40 0.24
CA LEU A 150 5.71 -9.79 -0.15
C LEU A 150 5.92 -9.87 -1.66
N GLU A 151 6.95 -10.61 -2.07
CA GLU A 151 7.31 -10.77 -3.48
C GLU A 151 6.74 -12.07 -4.06
N GLY A 152 6.67 -12.16 -5.39
CA GLY A 152 6.21 -13.36 -6.11
C GLY A 152 4.69 -13.50 -6.22
N LEU A 153 3.91 -12.63 -5.57
CA LEU A 153 2.47 -12.58 -5.71
C LEU A 153 2.05 -11.82 -6.98
N LEU A 154 1.02 -12.34 -7.65
CA LEU A 154 0.45 -11.76 -8.86
C LEU A 154 -1.00 -11.33 -8.63
N PHE A 155 -1.40 -10.26 -9.32
CA PHE A 155 -2.79 -9.83 -9.36
C PHE A 155 -3.61 -10.69 -10.31
N ASP A 156 -4.83 -11.03 -9.89
CA ASP A 156 -5.82 -11.62 -10.78
C ASP A 156 -6.31 -10.58 -11.80
N ALA A 157 -6.92 -11.05 -12.90
CA ALA A 157 -7.52 -10.15 -13.88
C ALA A 157 -8.58 -9.26 -13.21
N PRO A 158 -8.57 -7.92 -13.44
CA PRO A 158 -9.48 -7.02 -12.76
C PRO A 158 -10.92 -7.23 -13.28
N THR A 159 -11.86 -7.42 -12.36
CA THR A 159 -13.29 -7.56 -12.68
C THR A 159 -14.05 -6.30 -12.30
N VAL A 160 -15.16 -6.04 -12.99
CA VAL A 160 -16.03 -4.89 -12.70
C VAL A 160 -16.48 -4.86 -11.23
N PRO A 161 -17.03 -5.95 -10.63
CA PRO A 161 -17.43 -5.94 -9.22
C PRO A 161 -16.25 -5.66 -8.28
N ARG A 162 -15.07 -6.23 -8.57
CA ARG A 162 -13.87 -6.00 -7.76
C ARG A 162 -13.44 -4.54 -7.80
N MET A 163 -13.46 -3.91 -8.98
CA MET A 163 -13.00 -2.52 -9.10
C MET A 163 -13.98 -1.51 -8.52
N LEU A 164 -15.29 -1.75 -8.58
CA LEU A 164 -16.26 -0.95 -7.82
C LEU A 164 -15.95 -0.97 -6.31
N ARG A 165 -15.61 -2.14 -5.77
CA ARG A 165 -15.21 -2.28 -4.36
C ARG A 165 -13.89 -1.56 -4.08
N VAL A 166 -12.85 -1.80 -4.89
CA VAL A 166 -11.52 -1.18 -4.72
C VAL A 166 -11.60 0.34 -4.72
N PHE A 167 -12.32 0.93 -5.68
CA PHE A 167 -12.44 2.39 -5.74
C PHE A 167 -13.34 2.94 -4.64
N GLY A 168 -14.46 2.28 -4.34
CA GLY A 168 -15.42 2.76 -3.33
C GLY A 168 -14.89 2.69 -1.90
N GLU A 169 -14.13 1.64 -1.57
CA GLU A 169 -13.54 1.44 -0.24
C GLU A 169 -12.14 2.07 -0.14
N GLY A 170 -11.34 2.01 -1.20
CA GLY A 170 -9.97 2.50 -1.22
C GLY A 170 -9.84 4.00 -0.96
N ILE A 171 -10.79 4.82 -1.44
CA ILE A 171 -10.84 6.27 -1.14
C ILE A 171 -11.05 6.59 0.33
N ARG A 172 -11.48 5.60 1.13
CA ARG A 172 -11.70 5.75 2.58
C ARG A 172 -10.54 5.19 3.40
N SER A 173 -9.57 4.54 2.76
CA SER A 173 -8.43 3.90 3.45
C SER A 173 -7.40 4.91 3.97
N ILE A 174 -7.28 6.05 3.29
CA ILE A 174 -6.40 7.17 3.60
C ILE A 174 -6.98 8.44 2.98
N ASP A 175 -6.49 9.61 3.38
CA ASP A 175 -6.82 10.86 2.67
C ASP A 175 -6.27 10.80 1.24
N VAL A 176 -7.17 10.68 0.27
CA VAL A 176 -6.89 10.72 -1.17
C VAL A 176 -7.40 12.05 -1.69
N GLN A 177 -6.52 12.89 -2.22
CA GLN A 177 -6.90 14.26 -2.59
C GLN A 177 -7.43 14.36 -4.01
N ASP A 178 -6.84 13.59 -4.94
CA ASP A 178 -7.25 13.54 -6.34
C ASP A 178 -7.68 12.11 -6.72
N HIS A 179 -8.98 11.84 -6.62
CA HIS A 179 -9.51 10.50 -6.91
C HIS A 179 -9.41 10.18 -8.40
N ARG A 180 -9.52 11.18 -9.27
CA ARG A 180 -9.40 11.00 -10.73
C ARG A 180 -7.99 10.58 -11.10
N ARG A 181 -6.98 11.24 -10.54
CA ARG A 181 -5.57 10.82 -10.65
C ARG A 181 -5.39 9.40 -10.15
N ALA A 182 -5.93 9.08 -8.98
CA ALA A 182 -5.80 7.73 -8.42
C ALA A 182 -6.37 6.64 -9.33
N VAL A 183 -7.56 6.86 -9.93
CA VAL A 183 -8.13 5.94 -10.93
C VAL A 183 -7.24 5.84 -12.16
N ALA A 184 -6.76 6.97 -12.69
CA ALA A 184 -5.92 6.99 -13.88
C ALA A 184 -4.59 6.25 -13.66
N SER A 185 -3.97 6.45 -12.49
CA SER A 185 -2.73 5.77 -12.10
C SER A 185 -2.96 4.27 -11.94
N TRP A 186 -4.04 3.85 -11.29
CA TRP A 186 -4.44 2.43 -11.23
C TRP A 186 -4.60 1.84 -12.64
N ALA A 187 -5.32 2.53 -13.53
CA ALA A 187 -5.59 2.07 -14.88
C ALA A 187 -4.28 1.90 -15.67
N SER A 188 -3.37 2.87 -15.57
CA SER A 188 -2.04 2.79 -16.17
C SER A 188 -1.23 1.62 -15.61
N LEU A 189 -1.22 1.41 -14.30
CA LEU A 189 -0.46 0.34 -13.64
C LEU A 189 -1.00 -1.05 -13.96
N ARG A 190 -2.32 -1.18 -14.17
CA ARG A 190 -2.97 -2.44 -14.56
C ARG A 190 -3.06 -2.64 -16.08
N GLY A 191 -2.69 -1.65 -16.88
CA GLY A 191 -2.85 -1.68 -18.33
C GLY A 191 -4.31 -1.67 -18.78
N ALA A 192 -5.22 -1.12 -17.97
CA ALA A 192 -6.63 -1.03 -18.27
C ALA A 192 -6.93 0.25 -19.08
N PRO A 193 -7.68 0.17 -20.20
CA PRO A 193 -8.05 1.35 -20.97
C PRO A 193 -8.91 2.32 -20.14
N TRP A 194 -8.50 3.59 -20.10
CA TRP A 194 -9.13 4.67 -19.37
C TRP A 194 -9.09 5.96 -20.19
N ASP A 195 -10.26 6.60 -20.40
CA ASP A 195 -10.38 7.84 -21.18
C ASP A 195 -10.58 9.11 -20.33
N GLY A 196 -10.48 8.99 -19.01
CA GLY A 196 -10.78 10.05 -18.05
C GLY A 196 -12.17 9.99 -17.44
N ARG A 197 -13.07 9.13 -17.97
CA ARG A 197 -14.43 8.92 -17.43
C ARG A 197 -14.86 7.47 -17.43
N THR A 198 -14.45 6.68 -18.41
CA THR A 198 -14.84 5.28 -18.58
C THR A 198 -13.64 4.36 -18.56
N LEU A 199 -13.70 3.37 -17.66
CA LEU A 199 -12.72 2.30 -17.49
C LEU A 199 -13.24 1.04 -18.16
N THR A 200 -12.45 0.44 -19.04
CA THR A 200 -12.81 -0.81 -19.74
C THR A 200 -12.09 -2.00 -19.12
N LEU A 201 -12.84 -3.03 -18.71
CA LEU A 201 -12.33 -4.25 -18.10
C LEU A 201 -12.86 -5.50 -18.84
N SER A 202 -12.31 -6.66 -18.52
CA SER A 202 -12.88 -7.92 -19.02
C SER A 202 -14.28 -8.13 -18.46
N GLY A 203 -15.30 -8.09 -19.32
CA GLY A 203 -16.70 -8.31 -18.97
C GLY A 203 -17.54 -7.04 -18.76
N GLY A 204 -16.97 -5.84 -18.91
CA GLY A 204 -17.76 -4.61 -18.86
C GLY A 204 -16.96 -3.34 -18.72
N THR A 205 -17.68 -2.23 -18.55
CA THR A 205 -17.13 -0.90 -18.32
C THR A 205 -17.61 -0.33 -16.99
N ILE A 206 -16.77 0.47 -16.35
CA ILE A 206 -17.14 1.32 -15.22
C ILE A 206 -17.07 2.78 -15.68
N THR A 207 -18.19 3.49 -15.63
CA THR A 207 -18.23 4.94 -15.83
C THR A 207 -18.16 5.60 -14.46
N ILE A 208 -17.25 6.56 -14.30
CA ILE A 208 -16.97 7.23 -13.04
C ILE A 208 -17.21 8.72 -13.23
N GLU A 209 -18.02 9.29 -12.35
CA GLU A 209 -18.28 10.72 -12.31
C GLU A 209 -17.43 11.36 -11.22
N PHE A 210 -16.79 12.48 -11.54
CA PHE A 210 -15.98 13.25 -10.62
C PHE A 210 -16.53 14.67 -10.50
N ASP A 211 -16.38 15.29 -9.33
CA ASP A 211 -16.63 16.72 -9.18
C ASP A 211 -15.49 17.58 -9.77
N GLU A 212 -15.65 18.90 -9.68
CA GLU A 212 -14.67 19.87 -10.15
C GLU A 212 -13.31 19.77 -9.45
N GLN A 213 -13.27 19.21 -8.23
CA GLN A 213 -12.04 18.95 -7.47
C GLN A 213 -11.44 17.57 -7.78
N GLY A 214 -12.01 16.81 -8.72
CA GLY A 214 -11.52 15.47 -9.08
C GLY A 214 -11.94 14.37 -8.11
N ARG A 215 -12.90 14.64 -7.20
CA ARG A 215 -13.38 13.64 -6.24
C ARG A 215 -14.51 12.82 -6.82
N LEU A 216 -14.45 11.51 -6.61
CA LEU A 216 -15.45 10.54 -7.05
C LEU A 216 -16.83 10.87 -6.46
N ARG A 217 -17.82 11.03 -7.33
CA ARG A 217 -19.23 11.31 -7.01
C ARG A 217 -20.12 10.09 -7.17
N ASP A 218 -19.95 9.39 -8.28
CA ASP A 218 -20.74 8.20 -8.63
C ASP A 218 -19.93 7.21 -9.47
N MET A 219 -20.33 5.94 -9.45
CA MET A 219 -19.79 4.89 -10.29
C MET A 219 -20.91 4.00 -10.83
N GLN A 220 -20.95 3.82 -12.15
CA GLN A 220 -21.95 3.00 -12.82
C GLN A 220 -21.28 1.93 -13.67
N ALA A 221 -21.72 0.68 -13.51
CA ALA A 221 -21.22 -0.45 -14.27
C ALA A 221 -22.16 -0.82 -15.42
N THR A 222 -21.58 -1.25 -16.53
CA THR A 222 -22.30 -1.83 -17.66
C THR A 222 -21.61 -3.11 -18.10
N ALA A 223 -22.36 -4.20 -18.27
CA ALA A 223 -21.83 -5.46 -18.74
C ALA A 223 -21.57 -5.40 -20.25
N SER A 224 -20.48 -6.05 -20.71
CA SER A 224 -20.29 -6.32 -22.14
C SER A 224 -21.24 -7.44 -22.57
N SER A 225 -21.98 -7.21 -23.67
CA SER A 225 -22.89 -8.21 -24.28
C SER A 225 -22.12 -9.35 -24.94
#